data_AF-A0A0N4XPI9-F1
#
_entry.id   AF-A0A0N4XPI9-F1
#
_cell.length_a   1.000
_cell.length_b   1.000
_cell.length_c   1.000
_cell.angle_alpha   90.00
_cell.angle_beta   90.00
_cell.angle_gamma   90.00
#
_symmetry.space_group_name_H-M   'P 1'
#
loop_
_entity.id
_entity.type
_entity.pdbx_description
1 polymer ?
#
loop_
_entity_poly.entity_id
_entity_poly.type
_entity_poly.pdbx_seq_one_letter_code
_entity_poly.pdbx_strand_id
1 'polypeptide(L)'
;MGVDKEAKRKSRKIGEKLLKKKSASKIWKEQKMLKAEKREKALLAANQELKKAKESSVSERQTKKEDSKFCISMAIPGSFLNNGQSSELRTYMAGQIARAATLFCVDEIIVYDETSKMTSE
;
A
#
# COMPACT_ATOMS: atom_id res chain seq x y z
N MET A 1 9.55 -51.78 66.12
CA MET A 1 8.38 -51.01 65.60
C MET A 1 8.67 -49.54 65.23
N GLY A 2 9.91 -49.02 65.34
CA GLY A 2 10.21 -47.59 65.09
C GLY A 2 10.48 -47.18 63.63
N VAL A 3 10.89 -48.12 62.78
CA VAL A 3 11.42 -47.84 61.42
C VAL A 3 10.31 -47.46 60.42
N ASP A 4 9.11 -48.02 60.57
CA ASP A 4 7.94 -47.75 59.72
C ASP A 4 7.41 -46.30 59.81
N LYS A 5 7.47 -45.69 60.99
CA LYS A 5 6.98 -44.31 61.21
C LYS A 5 7.86 -43.29 60.50
N GLU A 6 9.17 -43.51 60.48
CA GLU A 6 10.12 -42.58 59.86
C GLU A 6 10.07 -42.65 58.33
N ALA A 7 9.95 -43.86 57.77
CA ALA A 7 9.73 -44.08 56.34
C ALA A 7 8.43 -43.38 55.86
N LYS A 8 7.34 -43.52 56.62
CA LYS A 8 6.05 -42.87 56.32
C LYS A 8 6.13 -41.34 56.36
N ARG A 9 6.91 -40.78 57.28
CA ARG A 9 7.17 -39.33 57.39
C ARG A 9 8.03 -38.80 56.23
N LYS A 10 9.06 -39.54 55.81
CA LYS A 10 9.89 -39.19 54.65
C LYS A 10 9.08 -39.22 53.35
N SER A 11 8.23 -40.23 53.16
CA SER A 11 7.33 -40.35 52.01
C SER A 11 6.35 -39.17 51.91
N ARG A 12 5.71 -38.76 53.03
CA ARG A 12 4.86 -37.56 53.08
C ARG A 12 5.57 -36.27 52.66
N LYS A 13 6.78 -36.04 53.17
CA LYS A 13 7.59 -34.85 52.82
C LYS A 13 7.96 -34.81 51.33
N ILE A 14 8.21 -35.96 50.71
CA ILE A 14 8.48 -36.06 49.27
C ILE A 14 7.23 -35.73 48.46
N GLY A 15 6.07 -36.27 48.87
CA GLY A 15 4.77 -35.94 48.28
C GLY A 15 4.46 -34.45 48.32
N GLU A 16 4.64 -33.78 49.46
CA GLU A 16 4.45 -32.33 49.60
C GLU A 16 5.40 -31.51 48.70
N LYS A 17 6.67 -31.92 48.58
CA LYS A 17 7.62 -31.26 47.67
C LYS A 17 7.21 -31.39 46.21
N LEU A 18 6.72 -32.56 45.79
CA LEU A 18 6.24 -32.79 44.42
C LEU A 18 4.97 -31.98 44.12
N LEU A 19 4.04 -31.93 45.07
CA LEU A 19 2.82 -31.11 44.97
C LEU A 19 3.15 -29.62 44.84
N LYS A 20 4.08 -29.08 45.65
CA LYS A 20 4.56 -27.69 45.54
C LYS A 20 5.28 -27.40 44.22
N LYS A 21 6.09 -28.33 43.71
CA LYS A 21 6.72 -28.18 42.38
C LYS A 21 5.69 -28.17 41.25
N LYS A 22 4.65 -29.00 41.36
CA LYS A 22 3.58 -29.10 40.35
C LYS A 22 2.67 -27.85 40.35
N SER A 23 2.35 -27.29 41.53
CA SER A 23 1.60 -26.04 41.63
C SER A 23 2.39 -24.83 41.11
N ALA A 24 3.68 -24.72 41.44
CA ALA A 24 4.55 -23.68 40.91
C ALA A 24 4.69 -23.75 39.37
N SER A 25 4.81 -24.96 38.81
CA SER A 25 4.84 -25.17 37.36
C SER A 25 3.51 -24.77 36.68
N LYS A 26 2.37 -25.02 37.34
CA LYS A 26 1.04 -24.62 36.83
C LYS A 26 0.91 -23.10 36.77
N ILE A 27 1.31 -22.40 37.83
CA ILE A 27 1.28 -20.92 37.91
C ILE A 27 2.19 -20.31 36.84
N TRP A 28 3.40 -20.85 36.62
CA TRP A 28 4.29 -20.38 35.54
C TRP A 28 3.62 -20.48 34.17
N LYS A 29 3.02 -21.64 33.86
CA LYS A 29 2.36 -21.86 32.56
C LYS A 29 1.23 -20.86 32.35
N GLU A 30 0.41 -20.63 33.37
CA GLU A 30 -0.72 -19.70 33.32
C GLU A 30 -0.25 -18.25 33.11
N GLN A 31 0.80 -17.80 33.82
CA GLN A 31 1.39 -16.48 33.58
C GLN A 31 2.01 -16.33 32.18
N LYS A 32 2.64 -17.39 31.66
CA LYS A 32 3.20 -17.38 30.30
C LYS A 32 2.10 -17.24 29.24
N MET A 33 0.98 -17.93 29.42
CA MET A 33 -0.21 -17.83 28.54
C MET A 33 -0.80 -16.42 28.57
N LEU A 34 -1.04 -15.86 29.77
CA LEU A 34 -1.56 -14.50 29.93
C LEU A 34 -0.65 -13.43 29.28
N LYS A 35 0.67 -13.63 29.35
CA LYS A 35 1.64 -12.73 28.70
C LYS A 35 1.62 -12.87 27.17
N ALA A 36 1.40 -14.08 26.65
CA ALA A 36 1.28 -14.32 25.21
C ALA A 36 -0.01 -13.67 24.66
N GLU A 37 -1.14 -13.86 25.35
CA GLU A 37 -2.44 -13.28 24.96
C GLU A 37 -2.40 -11.75 24.94
N LYS A 38 -1.78 -11.11 25.95
CA LYS A 38 -1.57 -9.66 25.96
C LYS A 38 -0.74 -9.16 24.77
N ARG A 39 0.30 -9.91 24.38
CA ARG A 39 1.15 -9.56 23.22
C ARG A 39 0.38 -9.69 21.92
N GLU A 40 -0.39 -10.76 21.76
CA GLU A 40 -1.22 -10.98 20.58
C GLU A 40 -2.25 -9.87 20.41
N LYS A 41 -2.94 -9.50 21.50
CA LYS A 41 -3.91 -8.40 21.48
C LYS A 41 -3.27 -7.05 21.13
N ALA A 42 -2.07 -6.76 21.64
CA ALA A 42 -1.33 -5.55 21.29
C ALA A 42 -0.90 -5.54 19.80
N LEU A 43 -0.48 -6.70 19.27
CA LEU A 43 -0.11 -6.83 17.86
C LEU A 43 -1.31 -6.61 16.93
N LEU A 44 -2.47 -7.15 17.30
CA LEU A 44 -3.72 -6.95 16.55
C LEU A 44 -4.15 -5.48 16.55
N ALA A 45 -4.06 -4.78 17.68
CA ALA A 45 -4.37 -3.36 17.76
C ALA A 45 -3.43 -2.52 16.88
N ALA A 46 -2.12 -2.76 16.95
CA ALA A 46 -1.13 -2.06 16.12
C ALA A 46 -1.35 -2.30 14.61
N ASN A 47 -1.69 -3.54 14.22
CA ASN A 47 -2.02 -3.84 12.83
C ASN A 47 -3.30 -3.16 12.35
N GLN A 48 -4.31 -3.00 13.22
CA GLN A 48 -5.52 -2.25 12.89
C GLN A 48 -5.24 -0.75 12.73
N GLU A 49 -4.40 -0.16 13.58
CA GLU A 49 -3.97 1.24 13.46
C GLU A 49 -3.17 1.47 12.17
N LEU A 50 -2.25 0.57 11.83
CA LEU A 50 -1.50 0.62 10.57
C LEU A 50 -2.40 0.51 9.34
N LYS A 51 -3.46 -0.31 9.39
CA LYS A 51 -4.46 -0.39 8.31
C LYS A 51 -5.22 0.91 8.16
N LYS A 52 -5.73 1.49 9.25
CA LYS A 52 -6.44 2.77 9.23
C LYS A 52 -5.57 3.92 8.71
N ALA A 53 -4.30 3.99 9.13
CA ALA A 53 -3.36 5.01 8.66
C ALA A 53 -3.00 4.84 7.16
N LYS A 54 -2.93 3.60 6.66
CA LYS A 54 -2.76 3.32 5.24
C LYS A 54 -4.01 3.70 4.43
N GLU A 55 -5.20 3.40 4.92
CA GLU A 55 -6.46 3.77 4.25
C GLU A 55 -6.65 5.30 4.20
N SER A 56 -6.33 6.01 5.30
CA SER A 56 -6.40 7.48 5.32
C SER A 56 -5.37 8.13 4.40
N SER A 57 -4.13 7.62 4.34
CA SER A 57 -3.10 8.16 3.43
C SER A 57 -3.35 7.84 1.95
N VAL A 58 -4.09 6.78 1.63
CA VAL A 58 -4.54 6.49 0.25
C VAL A 58 -5.68 7.44 -0.15
N SER A 59 -6.63 7.69 0.76
CA SER A 59 -7.73 8.63 0.55
C SER A 59 -7.25 10.09 0.40
N GLU A 60 -6.30 10.53 1.22
CA GLU A 60 -5.70 11.88 1.12
C GLU A 60 -4.87 12.07 -0.16
N ARG A 61 -4.24 11.01 -0.69
CA ARG A 61 -3.54 11.06 -1.99
C ARG A 61 -4.51 11.09 -3.18
N GLN A 62 -5.71 10.53 -3.04
CA GLN A 62 -6.73 10.58 -4.09
C GLN A 62 -7.41 11.95 -4.13
N THR A 63 -7.79 12.51 -2.98
CA THR A 63 -8.49 13.80 -2.89
C THR A 63 -7.61 14.98 -3.31
N LYS A 64 -6.33 15.03 -2.92
CA LYS A 64 -5.41 16.10 -3.36
C LYS A 64 -5.05 16.09 -4.85
N LYS A 65 -5.34 14.98 -5.55
CA LYS A 65 -5.04 14.82 -6.98
C LYS A 65 -6.19 15.26 -7.88
N GLU A 66 -7.38 15.48 -7.32
CA GLU A 66 -8.57 15.91 -8.07
C GLU A 66 -8.69 17.43 -8.21
N ASP A 67 -8.23 18.20 -7.21
CA ASP A 67 -8.48 19.64 -7.16
C ASP A 67 -7.52 20.51 -8.00
N SER A 68 -6.56 19.90 -8.72
CA SER A 68 -5.70 20.62 -9.67
C SER A 68 -5.18 19.72 -10.79
N LYS A 69 -6.08 19.00 -11.47
CA LYS A 69 -5.74 18.41 -12.78
C LYS A 69 -5.65 19.55 -13.78
N PHE A 70 -4.43 20.04 -14.02
CA PHE A 70 -4.19 20.95 -15.13
C PHE A 70 -4.33 20.15 -16.43
N CYS A 71 -5.07 20.72 -17.38
CA CYS A 71 -5.21 20.19 -18.73
C CYS A 71 -4.27 20.97 -19.64
N ILE A 72 -3.48 20.28 -20.45
CA ILE A 72 -2.60 20.91 -21.43
C ILE A 72 -3.20 20.68 -22.82
N SER A 73 -3.57 21.76 -23.49
CA SER A 73 -4.00 21.75 -24.90
C SER A 73 -2.91 22.35 -25.79
N MET A 74 -2.73 21.77 -26.98
CA MET A 74 -1.75 22.21 -27.99
C MET A 74 -2.47 22.54 -29.31
N ALA A 75 -2.38 23.79 -29.77
CA ALA A 75 -2.95 24.22 -31.05
C ALA A 75 -1.87 24.23 -32.15
N ILE A 76 -2.15 23.58 -33.28
CA ILE A 76 -1.21 23.40 -34.38
C ILE A 76 -1.90 23.74 -35.71
N PRO A 77 -1.26 24.55 -36.58
CA PRO A 77 -1.80 24.79 -37.90
C PRO A 77 -1.71 23.54 -38.77
N GLY A 78 -2.82 23.17 -39.43
CA GLY A 78 -2.87 22.01 -40.33
C GLY A 78 -1.90 22.10 -41.51
N SER A 79 -1.56 23.33 -41.93
CA SER A 79 -0.60 23.60 -42.99
C SER A 79 0.83 23.19 -42.66
N PHE A 80 1.17 22.91 -41.39
CA PHE A 80 2.51 22.50 -40.98
C PHE A 80 2.99 21.26 -41.76
N LEU A 81 2.06 20.36 -42.08
CA LEU A 81 2.34 19.16 -42.86
C LEU A 81 2.54 19.44 -44.36
N ASN A 82 2.17 20.62 -44.88
CA ASN A 82 2.34 20.96 -46.30
C ASN A 82 3.82 21.09 -46.69
N ASN A 83 4.71 21.32 -45.71
CA ASN A 83 6.16 21.32 -45.92
C ASN A 83 6.72 19.93 -46.25
N GLY A 84 5.98 18.86 -45.95
CA GLY A 84 6.40 17.50 -46.26
C GLY A 84 6.28 17.19 -47.75
N GLN A 85 7.43 17.06 -48.41
CA GLN A 85 7.54 16.76 -49.85
C GLN A 85 6.99 15.37 -50.22
N SER A 86 6.97 14.42 -49.30
CA SER A 86 6.40 13.08 -49.48
C SER A 86 5.36 12.76 -48.40
N SER A 87 4.48 11.78 -48.68
CA SER A 87 3.51 11.26 -47.69
C SER A 87 4.21 10.64 -46.48
N GLU A 88 5.36 10.01 -46.68
CA GLU A 88 6.21 9.46 -45.63
C GLU A 88 6.75 10.56 -44.70
N LEU A 89 7.27 11.65 -45.26
CA LEU A 89 7.79 12.77 -44.48
C LEU A 89 6.67 13.45 -43.67
N ARG A 90 5.48 13.63 -44.26
CA ARG A 90 4.31 14.16 -43.53
C ARG A 90 3.93 13.28 -42.34
N THR A 91 3.92 11.97 -42.55
CA THR A 91 3.62 11.00 -41.49
C THR A 91 4.69 11.02 -40.39
N TYR A 92 5.96 11.14 -40.77
CA TYR A 92 7.06 11.27 -39.82
C TYR A 92 6.95 12.55 -38.98
N MET A 93 6.66 13.70 -39.59
CA MET A 93 6.45 14.98 -38.90
C MET A 93 5.27 14.91 -37.93
N ALA A 94 4.14 14.34 -38.35
CA ALA A 94 2.99 14.10 -37.47
C ALA A 94 3.36 13.19 -36.28
N GLY A 95 4.16 12.15 -36.52
CA GLY A 95 4.70 11.28 -35.48
C GLY A 95 5.60 11.99 -34.48
N GLN A 96 6.41 12.96 -34.93
CA GLN A 96 7.23 13.78 -34.04
C GLN A 96 6.38 14.66 -33.13
N ILE A 97 5.34 15.30 -33.68
CA ILE A 97 4.37 16.07 -32.90
C ILE A 97 3.69 15.17 -31.86
N ALA A 98 3.19 14.01 -32.27
CA ALA A 98 2.52 13.06 -31.38
C ALA A 98 3.46 12.58 -30.26
N ARG A 99 4.73 12.30 -30.58
CA ARG A 99 5.74 11.92 -29.59
C ARG A 99 5.99 13.03 -28.59
N ALA A 100 6.14 14.28 -29.05
CA ALA A 100 6.32 15.43 -28.17
C ALA A 100 5.11 15.63 -27.25
N ALA A 101 3.90 15.64 -27.82
CA ALA A 101 2.65 15.76 -27.06
C ALA A 101 2.52 14.68 -25.97
N THR A 102 2.90 13.44 -26.28
CA THR A 102 2.88 12.33 -25.33
C THR A 102 3.89 12.50 -24.19
N LEU A 103 5.11 12.95 -24.51
CA LEU A 103 6.17 13.17 -23.51
C LEU A 103 5.80 14.27 -22.50
N PHE A 104 5.04 15.27 -22.94
CA PHE A 104 4.63 16.41 -22.12
C PHE A 104 3.21 16.28 -21.55
N CYS A 105 2.58 15.11 -21.65
CA CYS A 105 1.23 14.85 -21.13
C CYS A 105 0.19 15.85 -21.66
N VAL A 106 0.22 16.14 -22.96
CA VAL A 106 -0.83 16.95 -23.62
C VAL A 106 -2.11 16.13 -23.69
N ASP A 107 -3.20 16.69 -23.21
CA ASP A 107 -4.51 16.04 -23.16
C ASP A 107 -5.29 16.23 -24.47
N GLU A 108 -5.10 17.38 -25.15
CA GLU A 108 -5.83 17.74 -26.36
C GLU A 108 -4.91 18.37 -27.41
N ILE A 109 -5.04 17.93 -28.67
CA ILE A 109 -4.36 18.55 -29.82
C ILE A 109 -5.43 19.13 -30.75
N ILE A 110 -5.38 20.45 -30.96
CA ILE A 110 -6.32 21.21 -31.79
C ILE A 110 -5.63 21.52 -33.12
N VAL A 111 -6.09 20.91 -34.20
CA VAL A 111 -5.60 21.21 -35.55
C VAL A 111 -6.53 22.24 -36.18
N TYR A 112 -6.02 23.41 -36.53
CA TYR A 112 -6.81 24.49 -37.12
C TYR A 112 -6.35 24.83 -38.55
N ASP A 113 -7.29 25.30 -39.35
CA ASP A 113 -6.99 25.92 -40.65
C ASP A 113 -6.66 27.40 -40.42
N GLU A 114 -5.44 27.79 -40.79
CA GLU A 114 -4.96 29.17 -40.71
C GLU A 114 -5.34 29.99 -41.94
N THR A 115 -5.78 29.33 -43.01
CA THR A 115 -6.20 30.01 -44.22
C THR A 115 -7.61 30.51 -44.04
N SER A 116 -7.81 31.83 -44.09
CA SER A 116 -9.14 32.48 -43.99
C SER A 116 -9.99 32.27 -45.26
N LYS A 117 -9.83 31.12 -45.93
CA LYS A 117 -10.62 30.78 -47.09
C LYS A 117 -11.98 30.32 -46.58
N MET A 118 -13.02 31.10 -46.87
CA MET A 118 -14.38 30.60 -46.81
C MET A 118 -14.45 29.41 -47.75
N THR A 119 -14.45 28.19 -47.22
CA THR A 119 -14.79 27.00 -47.99
C THR A 119 -16.27 27.14 -48.33
N SER A 120 -16.57 27.72 -49.50
CA SER A 120 -17.88 27.60 -50.10
C SER A 120 -18.04 26.13 -50.48
N GLU A 121 -18.75 25.37 -49.64
CA GLU A 121 -19.23 24.03 -49.97
C GLU A 121 -20.10 24.05 -51.24
#